data_AF-A0A523YXI2-F1
#
_entry.id   AF-A0A523YXI2-F1
#
_cell.length_a   1.000
_cell.length_b   1.000
_cell.length_c   1.000
_cell.angle_alpha   90.00
_cell.angle_beta   90.00
_cell.angle_gamma   90.00
#
_symmetry.space_group_name_H-M   'P 1'
#
loop_
_entity.id
_entity.type
_entity.pdbx_description
1 polymer ?
#
loop_
_entity_poly.entity_id
_entity_poly.type
_entity_poly.pdbx_seq_one_letter_code
_entity_poly.pdbx_strand_id
1 'polypeptide(L)'
;MDDRKPPITLRLLTLFSFLLGIYLVANGLAIRLFGWDPIVMLPRASWLDPFHVFSEGFDQWVFLTPEALAWPAVVLGAGLSGAIWGIWLHRQWGYGAAILINVFSLMFIGPATLLALGNLACMAAPATRDWAQDAVSPDE
;
A
#
# COMPACT_ATOMS: atom_id res chain seq x y z
N MET A 1 -14.16 27.37 -4.35
CA MET A 1 -12.88 26.66 -4.17
C MET A 1 -12.48 26.95 -2.75
N ASP A 2 -12.60 25.98 -1.86
CA ASP A 2 -12.21 26.16 -0.47
C ASP A 2 -10.72 26.52 -0.37
N ASP A 3 -10.41 27.66 0.24
CA ASP A 3 -9.05 28.11 0.56
C ASP A 3 -8.41 27.29 1.70
N ARG A 4 -8.87 26.05 1.92
CA ARG A 4 -8.31 25.15 2.91
C ARG A 4 -6.99 24.58 2.38
N LYS A 5 -5.89 24.97 3.02
CA LYS A 5 -4.56 24.41 2.74
C LYS A 5 -4.58 22.91 3.08
N PRO A 6 -4.16 22.02 2.16
CA PRO A 6 -4.12 20.59 2.42
C PRO A 6 -3.13 20.31 3.57
N PRO A 7 -3.50 19.48 4.56
CA PRO A 7 -2.68 19.22 5.71
C PRO A 7 -1.36 18.57 5.30
N ILE A 8 -0.29 18.83 6.08
CA ILE A 8 1.04 18.28 5.80
C ILE A 8 1.01 16.74 5.74
N THR A 9 0.16 16.11 6.55
CA THR A 9 -0.06 14.66 6.56
C THR A 9 -0.59 14.13 5.23
N LEU A 10 -1.45 14.88 4.53
CA LEU A 10 -1.96 14.49 3.20
C LEU A 10 -0.88 14.60 2.11
N ARG A 11 0.00 15.60 2.22
CA ARG A 11 1.15 15.74 1.32
C ARG A 11 2.17 14.61 1.53
N LEU A 12 2.45 14.27 2.80
CA LEU A 12 3.29 13.13 3.17
C LEU A 12 2.67 11.81 2.70
N LEU A 13 1.36 11.63 2.90
CA LEU A 13 0.63 10.47 2.38
C LEU A 13 0.80 10.35 0.87
N THR A 14 0.66 11.45 0.13
CA THR A 14 0.83 11.47 -1.33
C THR A 14 2.26 11.08 -1.72
N LEU A 15 3.27 11.60 -1.03
CA LEU A 15 4.67 11.28 -1.28
C LEU A 15 4.98 9.80 -1.00
N PHE A 16 4.59 9.29 0.17
CA PHE A 16 4.81 7.89 0.55
C PHE A 16 4.04 6.92 -0.34
N SER A 17 2.81 7.27 -0.71
CA SER A 17 2.01 6.48 -1.62
C SER A 17 2.56 6.51 -3.05
N PHE A 18 3.13 7.63 -3.51
CA PHE A 18 3.85 7.69 -4.79
C PHE A 18 5.09 6.81 -4.80
N LEU A 19 5.93 6.88 -3.76
CA LEU A 19 7.11 6.03 -3.61
C LEU A 19 6.74 4.55 -3.55
N LEU A 20 5.70 4.20 -2.78
CA LEU A 20 5.18 2.83 -2.69
C LEU A 20 4.66 2.35 -4.04
N GLY A 21 3.88 3.17 -4.75
CA GLY A 21 3.32 2.85 -6.05
C GLY A 21 4.40 2.58 -7.10
N ILE A 22 5.40 3.47 -7.20
CA ILE A 22 6.56 3.25 -8.09
C ILE A 22 7.31 1.99 -7.71
N TYR A 23 7.57 1.77 -6.42
CA TYR A 23 8.29 0.60 -5.95
C TYR A 23 7.54 -0.69 -6.36
N LEU A 24 6.25 -0.80 -6.10
CA LEU A 24 5.46 -1.99 -6.45
C LEU A 24 5.37 -2.22 -7.96
N VAL A 25 5.14 -1.16 -8.74
CA VAL A 25 5.06 -1.25 -10.21
C VAL A 25 6.40 -1.64 -10.81
N ALA A 26 7.50 -1.00 -10.38
CA ALA A 26 8.84 -1.29 -10.88
C ALA A 26 9.28 -2.72 -10.54
N ASN A 27 9.04 -3.18 -9.30
CA ASN A 27 9.38 -4.54 -8.90
C ASN A 27 8.51 -5.59 -9.63
N GLY A 28 7.20 -5.37 -9.74
CA GLY A 28 6.32 -6.27 -10.48
C GLY A 28 6.67 -6.36 -11.97
N LEU A 29 7.01 -5.24 -12.61
CA LEU A 29 7.52 -5.22 -13.97
C LEU A 29 8.89 -5.87 -14.09
N ALA A 30 9.79 -5.67 -13.11
CA ALA A 30 11.13 -6.25 -13.14
C ALA A 30 11.10 -7.79 -13.11
N ILE A 31 10.23 -8.37 -12.27
CA ILE A 31 9.99 -9.83 -12.25
C ILE A 31 9.50 -10.33 -13.60
N ARG A 32 8.56 -9.61 -14.23
CA ARG A 32 7.96 -10.05 -15.51
C ARG A 32 8.86 -9.86 -16.71
N LEU A 33 9.62 -8.78 -16.76
CA LEU A 33 10.44 -8.42 -17.93
C LEU A 33 11.83 -9.03 -17.89
N PHE A 34 12.41 -9.20 -16.69
CA PHE A 34 13.79 -9.64 -16.53
C PHE A 34 13.93 -10.98 -15.81
N GLY A 35 12.84 -11.57 -15.31
CA GLY A 35 12.90 -12.75 -14.44
C GLY A 35 13.70 -12.51 -13.16
N TRP A 36 13.91 -11.23 -12.83
CA TRP A 36 14.73 -10.81 -11.70
C TRP A 36 13.82 -10.71 -10.48
N ASP A 37 14.18 -11.35 -9.38
CA ASP A 37 13.36 -11.41 -8.17
C ASP A 37 13.96 -10.54 -7.03
N PRO A 38 13.83 -9.21 -7.12
CA PRO A 38 14.24 -8.29 -6.06
C PRO A 38 13.25 -8.28 -4.88
N ILE A 39 12.09 -8.93 -5.00
CA ILE A 39 11.09 -9.00 -3.94
C ILE A 39 11.53 -10.09 -2.97
N VAL A 40 12.07 -9.66 -1.82
CA VAL A 40 12.22 -10.56 -0.67
C VAL A 40 10.81 -10.87 -0.17
N MET A 41 10.19 -11.92 -0.69
CA MET A 41 9.09 -12.59 0.01
C MET A 41 9.65 -13.26 1.26
N LEU A 42 8.82 -13.47 2.29
CA LEU A 42 9.17 -14.21 3.51
C LEU A 42 10.17 -15.32 3.17
N PRO A 43 11.44 -15.20 3.57
CA PRO A 43 12.43 -16.19 3.21
C PRO A 43 11.98 -17.51 3.83
N ARG A 44 11.88 -18.56 3.01
CA ARG A 44 11.84 -19.95 3.49
C ARG A 44 12.85 -20.07 4.64
N ALA A 45 12.34 -20.38 5.83
CA ALA A 45 13.08 -20.98 6.93
C ALA A 45 14.52 -20.46 7.09
N SER A 46 14.67 -19.20 7.51
CA SER A 46 15.90 -18.80 8.19
C SER A 46 15.73 -19.12 9.67
N TRP A 47 16.70 -19.82 10.27
CA TRP A 47 16.68 -20.31 11.67
C TRP A 47 16.62 -19.18 12.73
N LEU A 48 16.41 -17.94 12.28
CA LEU A 48 16.30 -16.71 13.03
C LEU A 48 14.88 -16.12 13.00
N ASP A 49 13.90 -16.82 12.41
CA ASP A 49 12.52 -16.33 12.34
C ASP A 49 11.70 -16.77 13.57
N PRO A 50 11.41 -15.88 14.54
CA PRO A 50 10.62 -16.22 15.72
C PRO A 50 9.15 -16.55 15.39
N PHE A 51 8.72 -16.35 14.14
CA PHE A 51 7.38 -16.68 13.66
C PHE A 51 7.29 -18.04 12.97
N HIS A 52 8.36 -18.85 12.99
CA HIS A 52 8.35 -20.17 12.35
C HIS A 52 7.23 -21.09 12.88
N VAL A 53 6.86 -20.95 14.16
CA VAL A 53 5.77 -21.71 14.80
C VAL A 53 4.38 -21.34 14.25
N PHE A 54 4.21 -20.13 13.69
CA PHE A 54 2.95 -19.74 13.03
C PHE A 54 2.90 -20.16 11.56
N SER A 55 4.04 -20.49 10.94
CA SER A 55 4.13 -20.87 9.51
C SER A 55 3.82 -22.34 9.23
N GLU A 56 3.99 -23.25 10.20
CA GLU A 56 3.78 -24.70 9.99
C GLU A 56 2.33 -25.08 9.64
N GLY A 57 1.35 -24.17 9.81
CA GLY A 57 -0.04 -24.38 9.38
C GLY A 57 -0.42 -23.72 8.04
N PHE A 58 0.43 -22.84 7.50
CA PHE A 58 0.13 -22.04 6.29
C PHE A 58 0.79 -22.57 5.01
N ASP A 59 1.65 -23.59 5.11
CA ASP A 59 2.37 -24.19 3.97
C ASP A 59 1.45 -24.87 2.92
N GLN A 60 0.18 -25.15 3.26
CA GLN A 60 -0.75 -25.79 2.34
C GLN A 60 -1.62 -24.83 1.54
N TRP A 61 -1.71 -23.54 1.90
CA TRP A 61 -2.73 -22.66 1.32
C TRP A 61 -2.27 -21.74 0.20
N VAL A 62 -0.99 -21.36 0.11
CA VAL A 62 -0.58 -20.55 -1.04
C VAL A 62 0.91 -20.67 -1.39
N PHE A 63 1.23 -21.57 -2.31
CA PHE A 63 2.46 -21.45 -3.11
C PHE A 63 2.29 -20.28 -4.09
N LEU A 64 2.37 -19.03 -3.61
CA LEU A 64 2.47 -17.87 -4.48
C LEU A 64 3.89 -17.80 -5.03
N THR A 65 4.05 -18.20 -6.30
CA THR A 65 5.28 -17.92 -7.02
C THR A 65 5.45 -16.41 -7.16
N PRO A 66 6.70 -15.88 -7.13
CA PRO A 66 6.98 -14.45 -7.33
C PRO A 66 6.29 -13.88 -8.59
N GLU A 67 6.23 -14.70 -9.64
CA GLU A 67 5.56 -14.39 -10.91
C GLU A 67 4.04 -14.21 -10.78
N ALA A 68 3.39 -14.94 -9.87
CA ALA A 68 1.95 -14.82 -9.60
C ALA A 68 1.62 -13.52 -8.86
N LEU A 69 2.55 -12.99 -8.07
CA LEU A 69 2.39 -11.74 -7.31
C LEU A 69 2.82 -10.48 -8.08
N ALA A 70 3.53 -10.63 -9.20
CA ALA A 70 4.00 -9.51 -10.00
C ALA A 70 2.87 -8.63 -10.55
N TRP A 71 1.81 -9.22 -11.13
CA TRP A 71 0.65 -8.44 -11.61
C TRP A 71 -0.14 -7.80 -10.47
N PRO A 72 -0.46 -8.50 -9.38
CA PRO A 72 -1.02 -7.88 -8.18
C PRO A 72 -0.21 -6.68 -7.68
N ALA A 73 1.12 -6.76 -7.64
CA ALA A 73 1.97 -5.64 -7.23
C ALA A 73 1.78 -4.42 -8.16
N VAL A 74 1.78 -4.62 -9.48
CA VAL A 74 1.53 -3.54 -10.45
C VAL A 74 0.14 -2.94 -10.28
N VAL A 75 -0.89 -3.77 -10.10
CA VAL A 75 -2.27 -3.33 -9.91
C VAL A 75 -2.43 -2.54 -8.61
N LEU A 76 -1.82 -3.00 -7.51
CA LEU A 76 -1.83 -2.30 -6.23
C LEU A 76 -1.11 -0.94 -6.35
N GLY A 77 0.06 -0.90 -6.98
CA GLY A 77 0.81 0.35 -7.13
C GLY A 77 0.11 1.38 -8.03
N ALA A 78 -0.47 0.94 -9.15
CA ALA A 78 -1.28 1.81 -10.02
C ALA A 78 -2.59 2.24 -9.34
N GLY A 79 -3.27 1.31 -8.67
CA GLY A 79 -4.50 1.56 -7.93
C GLY A 79 -4.31 2.57 -6.80
N LEU A 80 -3.13 2.60 -6.17
CA LEU A 80 -2.81 3.54 -5.11
C LEU A 80 -2.83 4.98 -5.61
N SER A 81 -2.37 5.23 -6.83
CA SER A 81 -2.44 6.56 -7.46
C SER A 81 -3.89 7.02 -7.65
N GLY A 82 -4.77 6.11 -8.09
CA GLY A 82 -6.21 6.38 -8.20
C GLY A 82 -6.87 6.63 -6.84
N ALA A 83 -6.49 5.86 -5.82
CA ALA A 83 -6.99 6.03 -4.46
C ALA A 83 -6.59 7.38 -3.85
N ILE A 84 -5.33 7.81 -4.01
CA ILE A 84 -4.86 9.14 -3.60
C ILE A 84 -5.67 10.23 -4.31
N TRP A 85 -5.87 10.11 -5.63
CA TRP A 85 -6.66 11.08 -6.39
C TRP A 85 -8.10 11.15 -5.87
N GLY A 86 -8.68 10.00 -5.50
CA GLY A 86 -9.96 9.91 -4.82
C GLY A 86 -9.99 10.70 -3.51
N ILE A 87 -8.93 10.62 -2.69
CA ILE A 87 -8.83 11.40 -1.44
C ILE A 87 -8.71 12.91 -1.72
N TRP A 88 -7.90 13.32 -2.71
CA TRP A 88 -7.77 14.73 -3.10
C TRP A 88 -9.06 15.31 -3.67
N LEU A 89 -9.86 14.48 -4.36
CA LEU A 89 -11.16 14.85 -4.90
C LEU A 89 -12.31 14.66 -3.90
N HIS A 90 -12.01 14.43 -2.61
CA HIS A 90 -13.01 14.25 -1.57
C HIS A 90 -14.02 13.13 -1.93
N ARG A 91 -13.53 12.00 -2.43
CA ARG A 91 -14.35 10.82 -2.73
C ARG A 91 -14.19 9.79 -1.62
N GLN A 92 -15.32 9.40 -1.03
CA GLN A 92 -15.39 8.38 0.04
C GLN A 92 -14.69 7.06 -0.29
N TRP A 93 -14.72 6.64 -1.56
CA TRP A 93 -14.08 5.39 -1.99
C TRP A 93 -12.55 5.48 -2.00
N GLY A 94 -11.97 6.68 -2.12
CA GLY A 94 -10.52 6.88 -2.18
C GLY A 94 -9.84 6.48 -0.87
N TYR A 95 -10.43 6.85 0.27
CA TYR A 95 -9.89 6.52 1.59
C TYR A 95 -9.95 5.00 1.86
N GLY A 96 -11.09 4.37 1.56
CA GLY A 96 -11.24 2.91 1.71
C GLY A 96 -10.30 2.13 0.79
N ALA A 97 -10.19 2.54 -0.49
CA ALA A 97 -9.26 1.93 -1.43
C ALA A 97 -7.80 2.08 -0.99
N ALA A 98 -7.40 3.25 -0.49
CA ALA A 98 -6.04 3.48 0.00
C ALA A 98 -5.70 2.60 1.21
N ILE A 99 -6.64 2.39 2.15
CA ILE A 99 -6.44 1.46 3.27
C ILE A 99 -6.26 0.03 2.77
N LEU A 100 -7.18 -0.46 1.93
CA LEU A 100 -7.10 -1.82 1.40
C LEU A 100 -5.78 -2.06 0.67
N ILE A 101 -5.38 -1.14 -0.21
CA ILE A 101 -4.14 -1.27 -0.97
C ILE A 101 -2.92 -1.26 -0.04
N ASN A 102 -2.88 -0.39 0.98
CA ASN A 102 -1.77 -0.41 1.94
C ASN A 102 -1.74 -1.69 2.78
N VAL A 103 -2.89 -2.23 3.19
CA VAL A 103 -2.98 -3.51 3.89
C VAL A 103 -2.47 -4.65 3.02
N PHE A 104 -2.89 -4.73 1.75
CA PHE A 104 -2.35 -5.71 0.81
C PHE A 104 -0.86 -5.49 0.52
N SER A 105 -0.39 -4.23 0.53
CA SER A 105 1.03 -3.90 0.34
C SER A 105 1.91 -4.39 1.50
N LEU A 106 1.36 -4.61 2.70
CA LEU A 106 2.11 -5.21 3.81
C LEU A 106 2.52 -6.67 3.55
N MET A 107 1.89 -7.35 2.59
CA MET A 107 2.30 -8.69 2.16
C MET A 107 3.66 -8.68 1.45
N PHE A 108 4.10 -7.52 0.95
CA PHE A 108 5.41 -7.34 0.33
C PHE A 108 6.40 -6.88 1.41
N ILE A 109 7.37 -7.73 1.73
CA ILE A 109 8.36 -7.45 2.77
C ILE A 109 9.48 -6.56 2.22
N GLY A 110 9.92 -5.60 3.04
CA GLY A 110 11.05 -4.72 2.75
C GLY A 110 10.65 -3.23 2.71
N PRO A 111 11.17 -2.43 1.76
CA PRO A 111 10.84 -1.01 1.64
C PRO A 111 9.33 -0.75 1.48
N ALA A 112 8.60 -1.66 0.82
CA ALA A 112 7.15 -1.57 0.67
C ALA A 112 6.41 -1.58 2.01
N THR A 113 6.84 -2.41 2.96
CA THR A 113 6.22 -2.50 4.29
C THR A 113 6.37 -1.19 5.07
N LEU A 114 7.57 -0.60 5.07
CA LEU A 114 7.83 0.67 5.76
C LEU A 114 7.00 1.81 5.18
N LEU A 115 6.90 1.88 3.85
CA LEU A 115 6.08 2.88 3.16
C LEU A 115 4.57 2.66 3.40
N ALA A 116 4.12 1.41 3.41
CA ALA A 116 2.73 1.06 3.71
C ALA A 116 2.35 1.41 5.16
N LEU A 117 3.23 1.13 6.12
CA LEU A 117 3.05 1.56 7.51
C LEU A 117 3.06 3.08 7.65
N GLY A 118 3.96 3.77 6.95
CA GLY A 118 4.00 5.25 6.90
C GLY A 118 2.71 5.83 6.35
N ASN A 119 2.16 5.23 5.28
CA ASN A 119 0.85 5.61 4.73
C ASN A 119 -0.29 5.36 5.71
N LEU A 120 -0.33 4.19 6.35
CA LEU A 120 -1.36 3.85 7.34
C LEU A 120 -1.31 4.80 8.53
N ALA A 121 -0.11 5.15 9.03
CA ALA A 121 0.07 6.14 10.07
C ALA A 121 -0.40 7.53 9.64
N CYS A 122 -0.10 7.93 8.39
CA CYS A 122 -0.59 9.21 7.83
C CYS A 122 -2.12 9.22 7.66
N MET A 123 -2.74 8.08 7.32
CA MET A 123 -4.20 7.94 7.23
C MET A 123 -4.88 7.87 8.59
N ALA A 124 -4.21 7.33 9.60
CA ALA A 124 -4.69 7.31 10.99
C ALA A 124 -4.62 8.69 11.66
N ALA A 125 -3.82 9.62 11.10
CA ALA A 125 -3.77 10.98 11.59
C ALA A 125 -5.14 11.68 11.43
N PRO A 126 -5.64 12.36 12.49
CA PRO A 126 -6.97 12.95 12.49
C PRO A 126 -7.14 13.98 11.35
N ALA A 127 -6.12 14.81 11.08
CA ALA A 127 -6.17 15.80 10.01
C ALA A 127 -6.42 15.19 8.61
N THR A 128 -5.91 13.98 8.34
CA THR A 128 -6.12 13.29 7.05
C THR A 128 -7.50 12.64 7.00
N ARG A 129 -7.95 12.10 8.14
CA ARG A 129 -9.27 11.50 8.28
C ARG A 129 -10.36 12.56 8.13
N ASP A 130 -10.24 13.69 8.81
CA ASP A 130 -11.19 14.81 8.76
C ASP A 130 -11.27 15.34 7.32
N TRP A 131 -10.12 15.54 6.65
CA TRP A 131 -10.09 15.93 5.23
C TRP A 131 -10.85 14.97 4.31
N ALA A 132 -10.72 13.66 4.54
CA ALA A 132 -11.41 12.65 3.74
C ALA A 132 -12.91 12.53 4.09
N GLN A 133 -13.30 12.84 5.33
CA GLN A 133 -14.68 12.75 5.83
C GLN A 133 -15.50 14.04 5.61
N ASP A 134 -14.86 15.21 5.52
CA ASP A 134 -15.51 16.50 5.20
C ASP A 134 -16.21 16.49 3.83
N ALA A 135 -15.87 15.52 2.98
CA ALA A 135 -16.58 15.21 1.73
C ALA A 135 -18.06 14.82 1.91
N VAL A 136 -18.42 14.32 3.09
CA VAL A 136 -19.72 13.68 3.40
C VAL A 136 -20.75 14.67 3.93
N SER A 137 -20.36 15.92 4.19
CA SER A 137 -21.26 16.99 4.61
C SER A 137 -21.44 18.06 3.51
N PRO A 138 -22.24 17.81 2.45
CA PRO A 138 -22.69 18.88 1.56
C PRO A 138 -23.77 19.78 2.19
N ASP A 139 -24.49 19.34 3.22
CA ASP A 139 -25.65 20.05 3.75
C ASP A 139 -25.77 19.90 5.28
N GLU A 140 -25.17 20.83 6.02
CA GLU A 140 -25.79 21.50 7.17
C GLU A 140 -25.69 23.02 6.96
#